data_AF-A0A7T8QUK8-F1
#
_entry.id   AF-A0A7T8QUK8-F1
#
_cell.length_a   1.000
_cell.length_b   1.000
_cell.length_c   1.000
_cell.angle_alpha   90.00
_cell.angle_beta   90.00
_cell.angle_gamma   90.00
#
_symmetry.space_group_name_H-M   'P 1'
#
loop_
_entity.id
_entity.type
_entity.pdbx_description
1 polymer ?
#
loop_
_entity_poly.entity_id
_entity_poly.type
_entity_poly.pdbx_seq_one_letter_code
_entity_poly.pdbx_strand_id
1 'polypeptide(L)'
;MDISNEKIRHILQFFFDKSENASQAAENVNSVYGSNTVTANHAQFWFRIFCSGNFDVKDAPRSGRPIVENIDKILEIVESDRH
;
A
#
# COMPACT_ATOMS: atom_id res chain seq x y z
N MET A 1 -16.72 -6.36 11.60
CA MET A 1 -15.79 -7.44 11.26
C MET A 1 -14.60 -6.75 10.62
N ASP A 2 -13.46 -6.63 11.31
CA ASP A 2 -12.31 -5.90 10.75
C ASP A 2 -11.68 -6.75 9.65
N ILE A 3 -11.77 -6.26 8.42
CA ILE A 3 -11.20 -6.90 7.25
C ILE A 3 -9.84 -6.26 7.02
N SER A 4 -8.79 -7.07 6.99
CA SER A 4 -7.46 -6.56 6.70
C SER A 4 -7.37 -6.08 5.25
N ASN A 5 -6.60 -5.00 5.03
CA ASN A 5 -6.33 -4.49 3.69
C ASN A 5 -5.67 -5.56 2.81
N GLU A 6 -4.83 -6.43 3.39
CA GLU A 6 -4.21 -7.56 2.67
C GLU A 6 -5.26 -8.54 2.14
N LYS A 7 -6.28 -8.87 2.94
CA LYS A 7 -7.38 -9.73 2.50
C LYS A 7 -8.15 -9.10 1.33
N ILE A 8 -8.42 -7.80 1.38
CA ILE A 8 -9.04 -7.06 0.29
C ILE A 8 -8.21 -7.18 -1.00
N ARG A 9 -6.89 -6.98 -0.91
CA ARG A 9 -5.98 -7.03 -2.05
C ARG A 9 -5.95 -8.41 -2.70
N HIS A 10 -5.93 -9.48 -1.91
CA HIS A 10 -6.06 -10.84 -2.43
C HIS A 10 -7.39 -11.10 -3.14
N ILE A 11 -8.50 -10.55 -2.63
CA ILE A 11 -9.81 -10.67 -3.29
C ILE A 11 -9.81 -9.89 -4.62
N LEU A 12 -9.20 -8.71 -4.65
CA LEU A 12 -9.05 -7.95 -5.90
C LEU A 12 -8.19 -8.71 -6.91
N GLN A 13 -7.13 -9.38 -6.47
CA GLN A 13 -6.31 -10.24 -7.33
C GLN A 13 -7.13 -11.40 -7.90
N PHE A 14 -7.95 -12.06 -7.10
CA PHE A 14 -8.85 -13.12 -7.58
C PHE A 14 -9.79 -12.62 -8.70
N PHE A 15 -10.36 -11.42 -8.56
CA PHE A 15 -11.20 -10.82 -9.61
C PHE A 15 -10.39 -10.42 -10.86
N PHE A 16 -9.15 -9.98 -10.68
CA PHE A 16 -8.23 -9.72 -11.79
C PHE A 16 -7.93 -11.00 -12.57
N ASP A 17 -7.62 -12.10 -11.91
CA ASP A 17 -7.37 -13.41 -12.55
C ASP A 17 -8.60 -13.92 -13.32
N LYS A 18 -9.80 -13.57 -12.84
CA LYS A 18 -11.07 -13.85 -13.51
C LYS A 18 -11.36 -12.90 -14.71
N SER A 19 -10.45 -11.97 -15.02
CA SER A 19 -10.62 -10.96 -16.07
C SER A 19 -11.85 -10.05 -15.87
N GLU A 20 -12.28 -9.86 -14.62
CA GLU A 20 -13.32 -8.88 -14.30
C GLU A 20 -12.75 -7.46 -14.30
N ASN A 21 -13.60 -6.44 -14.38
CA ASN A 21 -13.14 -5.06 -14.30
C ASN A 21 -13.02 -4.59 -12.83
N ALA A 22 -12.14 -3.62 -12.57
CA ALA A 22 -11.87 -3.12 -11.22
C ALA A 22 -13.11 -2.53 -10.52
N SER A 23 -14.01 -1.88 -11.26
CA SER A 23 -15.25 -1.31 -10.69
C SER A 23 -16.19 -2.41 -10.21
N GLN A 24 -16.36 -3.47 -11.01
CA GLN A 24 -17.15 -4.64 -10.66
C GLN A 24 -16.55 -5.39 -9.47
N ALA A 25 -15.23 -5.52 -9.44
CA ALA A 25 -14.53 -6.11 -8.30
C ALA A 25 -14.80 -5.31 -7.00
N ALA A 26 -14.76 -3.98 -7.06
CA ALA A 26 -15.07 -3.12 -5.91
C ALA A 26 -16.54 -3.26 -5.47
N GLU A 27 -17.49 -3.32 -6.41
CA GLU A 27 -18.90 -3.56 -6.12
C GLU A 27 -19.13 -4.92 -5.47
N ASN A 28 -18.52 -5.98 -6.00
CA ASN A 28 -18.61 -7.34 -5.46
C ASN A 28 -18.05 -7.41 -4.04
N VAL A 29 -16.90 -6.77 -3.79
CA VAL A 29 -16.32 -6.67 -2.44
C VAL A 29 -17.26 -5.92 -1.50
N ASN A 30 -17.79 -4.77 -1.92
CA ASN A 30 -18.71 -3.98 -1.10
C ASN A 30 -20.04 -4.69 -0.83
N SER A 31 -20.52 -5.52 -1.76
CA SER A 31 -21.72 -6.33 -1.58
C SER A 31 -21.55 -7.40 -0.50
N VAL A 32 -20.37 -8.01 -0.40
CA VAL A 32 -20.10 -9.09 0.57
C VAL A 32 -19.71 -8.53 1.95
N TYR A 33 -18.90 -7.49 1.98
CA TYR A 33 -18.22 -7.04 3.19
C TYR A 33 -18.78 -5.75 3.80
N GLY A 34 -19.66 -5.06 3.08
CA GLY A 34 -20.29 -3.83 3.53
C GLY A 34 -20.03 -2.67 2.57
N SER A 35 -20.96 -1.72 2.55
CA SER A 35 -20.82 -0.52 1.74
C SER A 35 -19.54 0.23 2.12
N ASN A 36 -18.83 0.73 1.10
CA ASN A 36 -17.58 1.46 1.24
C ASN A 36 -16.38 0.68 1.83
N THR A 37 -16.39 -0.65 1.77
CA THR A 37 -15.20 -1.47 2.10
C THR A 37 -14.02 -1.13 1.17
N VAL A 38 -14.29 -0.95 -0.12
CA VAL A 38 -13.30 -0.59 -1.15
C VAL A 38 -13.86 0.49 -2.06
N THR A 39 -13.05 1.50 -2.34
CA THR A 39 -13.36 2.50 -3.35
C THR A 39 -12.93 2.02 -4.74
N ALA A 40 -13.64 2.45 -5.78
CA ALA A 40 -13.28 2.11 -7.16
C ALA A 40 -11.82 2.52 -7.50
N ASN A 41 -11.37 3.67 -6.99
CA ASN A 41 -9.99 4.14 -7.16
C ASN A 41 -8.96 3.18 -6.53
N HIS A 42 -9.26 2.62 -5.35
CA HIS A 42 -8.39 1.65 -4.70
C HIS A 42 -8.31 0.35 -5.51
N ALA A 43 -9.45 -0.15 -6.01
CA ALA A 43 -9.45 -1.33 -6.88
C ALA A 43 -8.67 -1.09 -8.18
N GLN A 44 -8.86 0.06 -8.83
CA GLN A 44 -8.13 0.42 -10.05
C GLN A 44 -6.62 0.53 -9.81
N PHE A 45 -6.20 1.08 -8.66
CA PHE A 45 -4.79 1.15 -8.28
C PHE A 45 -4.16 -0.25 -8.22
N TRP A 46 -4.80 -1.20 -7.54
CA TRP A 46 -4.30 -2.58 -7.46
C TRP A 46 -4.30 -3.28 -8.81
N PHE A 47 -5.33 -3.08 -9.63
CA PHE A 47 -5.37 -3.64 -10.98
C PHE A 47 -4.20 -3.15 -11.85
N ARG A 48 -3.78 -1.88 -11.70
CA ARG A 48 -2.59 -1.37 -12.39
C ARG A 48 -1.30 -2.06 -11.92
N ILE A 49 -1.21 -2.39 -10.64
CA ILE A 49 -0.08 -3.15 -10.07
C ILE A 49 -0.08 -4.59 -10.60
N PHE A 50 -1.23 -5.25 -10.65
CA PHE A 50 -1.33 -6.60 -11.21
C PHE A 50 -1.03 -6.63 -12.71
N CYS A 51 -1.46 -5.61 -13.46
CA CYS A 51 -1.09 -5.44 -14.87
C CYS A 51 0.42 -5.28 -15.09
N SER A 52 1.18 -4.77 -14.12
CA SER A 52 2.64 -4.69 -14.21
C SER A 52 3.35 -5.99 -13.83
N GLY A 53 2.59 -7.04 -13.50
CA GLY A 53 3.10 -8.35 -13.08
C GLY A 53 3.56 -8.40 -11.62
N ASN A 54 3.29 -7.36 -10.83
CA ASN A 54 3.56 -7.36 -9.41
C ASN A 54 2.34 -7.89 -8.65
N PHE A 55 2.50 -9.02 -7.97
CA PHE A 55 1.44 -9.67 -7.18
C PHE A 55 1.73 -9.65 -5.68
N ASP A 56 2.74 -8.88 -5.24
CA ASP A 56 2.97 -8.68 -3.82
C ASP A 56 1.88 -7.78 -3.24
N VAL A 57 1.00 -8.37 -2.45
CA VAL A 57 -0.09 -7.66 -1.79
C VAL A 57 0.33 -7.01 -0.48
N LYS A 58 1.54 -7.30 0.03
CA LYS A 58 2.01 -6.74 1.29
C LYS A 58 2.46 -5.30 1.09
N ASP A 59 2.30 -4.49 2.14
CA ASP A 59 2.89 -3.16 2.14
C ASP A 59 4.43 -3.32 2.09
N ALA A 60 5.06 -2.65 1.14
CA ALA A 60 6.50 -2.48 1.16
C ALA A 60 6.91 -1.82 2.50
N PRO A 61 8.12 -2.11 3.01
CA PRO A 61 8.64 -1.43 4.18
C PRO A 61 8.51 0.08 3.99
N ARG A 62 7.81 0.74 4.91
CA ARG A 62 7.68 2.19 4.83
C ARG A 62 9.07 2.78 5.03
N SER A 63 9.50 3.64 4.11
CA SER A 63 10.65 4.50 4.35
C SER A 63 10.34 5.33 5.59
N GLY A 64 10.91 4.93 6.72
CA GLY A 64 10.82 5.68 7.96
C GLY A 64 11.53 7.01 7.81
N ARG A 65 11.34 7.90 8.80
CA ARG A 65 12.23 9.04 8.94
C ARG A 65 13.65 8.49 9.13
N PRO A 66 14.65 8.93 8.34
CA PRO A 66 16.03 8.57 8.62
C PRO A 66 16.34 9.06 10.03
N ILE A 67 16.53 8.11 10.96
CA ILE A 67 17.13 8.39 12.24
C ILE A 67 18.57 8.72 11.88
N VAL A 68 18.98 9.97 12.12
CA VAL A 68 20.29 10.47 11.70
C VAL A 68 21.37 9.52 12.20
N GLU A 69 21.95 8.73 11.30
CA GLU A 69 22.99 7.75 11.62
C GLU A 69 24.34 8.41 11.95
N ASN A 70 24.48 9.71 11.69
CA ASN A 70 25.71 10.48 11.87
C ASN A 70 25.53 11.61 12.89
N ILE A 71 25.07 11.27 14.11
CA ILE A 71 25.06 12.23 15.23
C ILE A 71 26.48 12.74 15.48
N ASP A 72 27.49 11.90 15.31
CA ASP A 72 28.90 12.27 15.48
C ASP A 72 29.35 13.37 14.50
N LYS A 73 28.92 13.30 13.23
CA LYS A 73 29.22 14.36 12.25
C LYS A 73 28.49 15.67 12.58
N ILE A 74 27.29 15.58 13.15
CA ILE A 74 26.56 16.78 13.60
C ILE A 74 27.26 17.40 14.80
N LEU A 75 27.71 16.59 15.76
CA LEU A 75 28.48 17.05 16.92
C LEU A 75 29.79 17.73 16.49
N GLU A 76 30.53 17.11 15.56
CA GLU A 76 31.77 17.66 15.02
C GLU A 76 31.57 19.04 14.34
N ILE A 77 30.50 19.19 13.54
CA ILE A 77 30.16 20.48 12.91
C ILE A 77 29.80 21.54 13.95
N VAL A 78 28.99 21.19 14.96
CA VAL A 78 28.59 22.13 16.03
C VAL A 78 29.78 22.55 16.88
N GLU A 79 30.71 21.63 17.14
CA GLU A 79 31.90 21.91 17.95
C GLU A 79 32.92 22.77 17.18
N SER A 80 33.03 22.57 15.85
CA SER A 80 33.89 23.40 14.99
C SER A 80 33.36 24.82 14.75
N ASP A 81 32.03 25.05 14.81
CA ASP A 81 31.41 26.37 14.62
C ASP A 81 31.47 27.25 15.89
N ARG A 82 31.87 26.66 17.03
CA ARG A 82 31.95 27.33 18.33
C ARG A 82 33.24 28.14 18.54
N HIS A 83 34.11 28.22 17.54
CA HIS A 83 35.47 28.74 17.67
C HIS A 83 35.71 30.09 16.98
#